data_AF-A0A976KAY3-F1
#
_entry.id   AF-A0A976KAY3-F1
#
_cell.length_a   1.000
_cell.length_b   1.000
_cell.length_c   1.000
_cell.angle_alpha   90.00
_cell.angle_beta   90.00
_cell.angle_gamma   90.00
#
_symmetry.space_group_name_H-M   'P 1'
#
loop_
_entity.id
_entity.type
_entity.pdbx_description
1 polymer ?
#
loop_
_entity_poly.entity_id
_entity_poly.type
_entity_poly.pdbx_seq_one_letter_code
_entity_poly.pdbx_strand_id
1 'polypeptide(L)'
;MMARGDVEKIEANGKLKIHVANSMLGDNVQVEADLVVLAVGMVPNSADGELIRELHDSRHQAETSESSQVRETSAARAEELLKHEGTEILNLEYRQGPDLPTLKYGFPDSPFICFPYESRRTGVYAAGTVHAPMDAVQAAEDGLGAAMKAVQCIEMAKRGEAVHPRAGDTGYPDFFLQRCTQCKRCTEECPFGTLNEDEKGTPEFFPLRCRRCGICMGACPERIVNFQDYSVLMVAEMIKAFEVPEDYEEKPRIVALMCENDALPALETAAANGATWNPWTRIIPVRCLGSMNIVWLAEALSRGVDGVILIGCKFGDDYQCHYVRGSELANTRLDNVGETLERLALEPERVKLVELSHDEFERIPTILDEFAEELDEMGPNPLKGF
;
A
#
# COMPACT_ATOMS: atom_id res chain seq x y z
N MET A 1 45.95 22.40 0.88
CA MET A 1 45.74 21.45 -0.24
C MET A 1 44.32 20.93 -0.10
N MET A 2 43.43 21.15 -1.08
CA MET A 2 42.10 20.54 -1.09
C MET A 2 42.20 19.26 -1.92
N ALA A 3 41.95 18.11 -1.29
CA ALA A 3 41.90 16.82 -1.94
C ALA A 3 40.56 16.14 -1.59
N ARG A 4 39.91 15.52 -2.57
CA ARG A 4 38.69 14.74 -2.41
C ARG A 4 39.03 13.28 -2.71
N GLY A 5 38.58 12.36 -1.86
CA GLY A 5 38.75 10.92 -1.99
C GLY A 5 38.06 10.20 -0.81
N ASP A 6 38.10 8.88 -0.81
CA ASP A 6 37.47 8.03 0.19
C ASP A 6 38.39 7.82 1.39
N VAL A 7 37.90 8.09 2.60
CA VAL A 7 38.70 7.90 3.82
C VAL A 7 38.66 6.42 4.20
N GLU A 8 39.80 5.72 4.09
CA GLU A 8 39.91 4.30 4.46
C GLU A 8 40.22 4.12 5.95
N LYS A 9 41.06 5.00 6.50
CA LYS A 9 41.57 4.85 7.86
C LYS A 9 41.99 6.20 8.45
N ILE A 10 41.77 6.36 9.75
CA ILE A 10 42.32 7.46 10.54
C ILE A 10 43.17 6.86 11.66
N GLU A 11 44.43 7.27 11.76
CA GLU A 11 45.35 6.88 12.83
C GLU A 11 45.65 8.06 13.76
N ALA A 12 45.64 7.79 15.07
CA ALA A 12 45.92 8.76 16.11
C ALA A 12 47.22 8.41 16.86
N ASN A 13 48.36 8.65 16.21
CA ASN A 13 49.71 8.46 16.78
C ASN A 13 50.48 9.79 16.81
N GLY A 14 49.95 10.78 17.53
CA GLY A 14 50.43 12.16 17.53
C GLY A 14 49.51 13.06 16.71
N LYS A 15 49.97 13.57 15.56
CA LYS A 15 49.08 14.21 14.57
C LYS A 15 48.15 13.17 13.93
N LEU A 16 46.93 13.56 13.58
CA LEU A 16 45.97 12.67 12.92
C LEU A 16 46.46 12.40 11.51
N LYS A 17 46.59 11.11 11.16
CA LYS A 17 46.95 10.66 9.82
C LYS A 17 45.72 10.08 9.16
N ILE A 18 45.27 10.71 8.08
CA ILE A 18 44.08 10.33 7.32
C ILE A 18 44.56 9.66 6.04
N HIS A 19 44.22 8.39 5.87
CA HIS A 19 44.50 7.62 4.66
C HIS A 19 43.33 7.79 3.70
N VAL A 20 43.58 8.43 2.57
CA VAL A 20 42.59 8.75 1.55
C VAL A 20 42.90 7.98 0.27
N ALA A 21 41.99 7.12 -0.15
CA ALA A 21 42.03 6.40 -1.42
C ALA A 21 41.19 7.10 -2.49
N ASN A 22 41.33 6.67 -3.75
CA ASN A 22 40.60 7.22 -4.90
C ASN A 22 40.64 8.75 -4.97
N SER A 23 41.77 9.33 -4.58
CA SER A 23 41.87 10.78 -4.55
C SER A 23 41.83 11.31 -5.98
N MET A 24 41.30 12.52 -6.19
CA MET A 24 41.34 13.19 -7.51
C MET A 24 42.76 13.40 -8.06
N LEU A 25 43.80 13.09 -7.28
CA LEU A 25 45.19 13.14 -7.69
C LEU A 25 45.70 11.81 -8.26
N GLY A 26 44.85 10.77 -8.32
CA GLY A 26 45.17 9.46 -8.92
C GLY A 26 45.92 8.50 -8.00
N ASP A 27 46.54 9.00 -6.93
CA ASP A 27 47.26 8.21 -5.94
C ASP A 27 46.53 8.15 -4.59
N ASN A 28 46.83 7.12 -3.80
CA ASN A 28 46.45 7.09 -2.38
C ASN A 28 47.29 8.11 -1.61
N VAL A 29 46.64 9.01 -0.87
CA VAL A 29 47.30 10.12 -0.19
C VAL A 29 47.11 9.99 1.31
N GLN A 30 48.19 10.22 2.05
CA GLN A 30 48.14 10.39 3.49
C GLN A 30 48.14 11.88 3.83
N VAL A 31 47.11 12.34 4.52
CA VAL A 31 46.98 13.73 4.97
C VAL A 31 47.20 13.80 6.47
N GLU A 32 48.13 14.65 6.90
CA GLU A 32 48.27 14.97 8.32
C GLU A 32 47.40 16.16 8.68
N ALA A 33 46.60 16.02 9.73
CA ALA A 33 45.75 17.08 10.25
C ALA A 33 45.85 17.17 11.77
N ASP A 34 45.65 18.37 12.29
CA ASP A 34 45.54 18.60 13.73
C ASP A 34 44.09 18.36 14.22
N LEU A 35 43.10 18.38 13.31
CA LEU A 35 41.69 18.12 13.58
C LEU A 35 41.06 17.38 12.39
N VAL A 36 40.24 16.37 12.68
CA VAL A 36 39.32 15.74 11.71
C VAL A 36 37.90 16.06 12.14
N VAL A 37 37.10 16.60 11.21
CA VAL A 37 35.66 16.83 11.41
C VAL A 37 34.90 15.74 10.66
N LEU A 38 34.14 14.94 11.40
CA LEU A 38 33.26 13.92 10.82
C LEU A 38 31.93 14.58 10.45
N ALA A 39 31.66 14.70 9.16
CA ALA A 39 30.36 15.14 8.65
C ALA A 39 29.35 13.97 8.73
N VAL A 40 28.88 13.66 9.94
CA VAL A 40 27.91 12.58 10.16
C VAL A 40 26.55 12.94 9.58
N GLY A 41 25.86 11.94 9.04
CA GLY A 41 24.47 12.07 8.58
C GLY A 41 23.49 12.22 9.76
N MET A 42 22.29 12.71 9.45
CA MET A 42 21.18 12.69 10.42
C MET A 42 20.67 11.26 10.58
N VAL A 43 20.36 10.88 11.82
CA VAL A 43 19.74 9.60 12.17
C VAL A 43 18.39 9.88 12.84
N PRO A 44 17.37 9.04 12.63
CA PRO A 44 16.07 9.23 13.24
C PRO A 44 16.13 9.02 14.76
N ASN A 45 15.20 9.65 15.47
CA ASN A 45 14.91 9.39 16.88
C ASN A 45 13.44 9.00 17.11
N SER A 46 12.72 8.65 16.04
CA SER A 46 11.33 8.17 16.08
C SER A 46 11.24 6.77 16.65
N ALA A 47 10.12 6.50 17.33
CA ALA A 47 9.71 5.15 17.69
C ALA A 47 9.04 4.47 16.49
N ASP A 48 9.16 3.15 16.39
CA ASP A 48 8.48 2.39 15.34
C ASP A 48 7.20 1.75 15.89
N GLY A 49 6.06 2.35 15.56
CA GLY A 49 4.76 1.87 16.03
C GLY A 49 4.42 0.44 15.59
N GLU A 50 4.84 0.02 14.38
CA GLU A 50 4.54 -1.32 13.86
C GLU A 50 5.41 -2.39 14.54
N LEU A 51 6.70 -2.11 14.75
CA LEU A 51 7.60 -3.02 15.46
C LEU A 51 7.27 -3.12 16.96
N ILE A 52 6.81 -2.04 17.59
CA ILE A 52 6.32 -2.09 18.98
C ILE A 52 5.06 -2.95 19.07
N ARG A 53 4.13 -2.82 18.12
CA ARG A 53 2.97 -3.72 18.05
C ARG A 53 3.41 -5.16 17.85
N GLU A 54 4.29 -5.42 16.88
CA GLU A 54 4.76 -6.77 16.57
C GLU A 54 5.45 -7.42 17.78
N LEU A 55 6.20 -6.65 18.58
CA LEU A 55 6.75 -7.10 19.85
C LEU A 55 5.65 -7.58 20.81
N HIS A 56 4.59 -6.77 21.00
CA HIS A 56 3.48 -7.13 21.88
C HIS A 56 2.72 -8.37 21.39
N ASP A 57 2.42 -8.43 20.09
CA ASP A 57 1.74 -9.56 19.46
C ASP A 57 2.58 -10.85 19.58
N SER A 58 3.89 -10.75 19.35
CA SER A 58 4.83 -11.88 19.48
C SER A 58 4.91 -12.40 20.92
N ARG A 59 4.93 -11.51 21.92
CA ARG A 59 4.89 -11.91 23.34
C ARG A 59 3.60 -12.64 23.68
N HIS A 60 2.46 -12.07 23.28
CA HIS A 60 1.16 -12.70 23.51
C HIS A 60 1.11 -14.09 22.86
N GLN A 61 1.53 -14.23 21.60
CA GLN A 61 1.55 -15.52 20.91
C GLN A 61 2.52 -16.53 21.54
N ALA A 62 3.66 -16.07 22.05
CA ALA A 62 4.61 -16.92 22.78
C ALA A 62 3.99 -17.52 24.06
N GLU A 63 3.08 -16.79 24.71
CA GLU A 63 2.40 -17.23 25.92
C GLU A 63 1.14 -18.07 25.63
N THR A 64 0.32 -17.65 24.66
CA THR A 64 -1.04 -18.19 24.48
C THR A 64 -1.17 -19.24 23.38
N SER A 65 -0.20 -19.35 22.46
CA SER A 65 -0.34 -20.26 21.31
C SER A 65 -0.32 -21.72 21.75
N GLU A 66 -1.21 -22.53 21.18
CA GLU A 66 -1.27 -23.98 21.44
C GLU A 66 -0.11 -24.73 20.77
N SER A 67 0.42 -24.20 19.66
CA SER A 67 1.52 -24.80 18.90
C SER A 67 2.88 -24.46 19.53
N SER A 68 3.66 -25.49 19.87
CA SER A 68 5.01 -25.31 20.42
C SER A 68 5.94 -24.56 19.46
N GLN A 69 5.85 -24.85 18.16
CA GLN A 69 6.65 -24.19 17.14
C GLN A 69 6.31 -22.71 17.03
N VAL A 70 5.02 -22.35 17.11
CA VAL A 70 4.60 -20.94 17.11
C VAL A 70 5.08 -20.23 18.37
N ARG A 71 5.02 -20.90 19.54
CA ARG A 71 5.54 -20.30 20.78
C ARG A 71 7.04 -20.01 20.71
N GLU A 72 7.84 -20.96 20.23
CA GLU A 72 9.30 -20.80 20.11
C GLU A 72 9.68 -19.70 19.11
N THR A 73 9.05 -19.70 17.93
CA THR A 73 9.30 -18.67 16.90
C THR A 73 8.86 -17.28 17.36
N SER A 74 7.71 -17.16 18.02
CA SER A 74 7.22 -15.89 18.57
C SER A 74 8.09 -15.38 19.72
N ALA A 75 8.60 -16.27 20.57
CA ALA A 75 9.53 -15.90 21.64
C ALA A 75 10.85 -15.34 21.09
N ALA A 76 11.43 -16.00 20.07
CA ALA A 76 12.64 -15.51 19.40
C ALA A 76 12.41 -14.14 18.75
N ARG A 77 11.25 -13.95 18.10
CA ARG A 77 10.89 -12.65 17.50
C ARG A 77 10.71 -11.56 18.55
N ALA A 78 10.08 -11.87 19.68
CA ALA A 78 9.94 -10.93 20.79
C ALA A 78 11.30 -10.52 21.40
N GLU A 79 12.26 -11.45 21.47
CA GLU A 79 13.62 -11.15 21.93
C GLU A 79 14.35 -10.21 20.96
N GLU A 80 14.22 -10.42 19.65
CA GLU A 80 14.80 -9.55 18.62
C GLU A 80 14.28 -8.10 18.70
N LEU A 81 12.98 -7.96 18.98
CA LEU A 81 12.29 -6.68 19.01
C LEU A 81 12.36 -5.98 20.38
N LEU A 82 12.99 -6.59 21.39
CA LEU A 82 13.04 -6.08 22.76
C LEU A 82 13.57 -4.64 22.86
N LYS A 83 14.48 -4.25 21.95
CA LYS A 83 15.04 -2.89 21.85
C LYS A 83 13.99 -1.78 21.60
N HIS A 84 12.79 -2.15 21.15
CA HIS A 84 11.69 -1.21 20.90
C HIS A 84 10.78 -1.02 22.12
N GLU A 85 10.94 -1.82 23.18
CA GLU A 85 10.13 -1.70 24.40
C GLU A 85 10.33 -0.33 25.07
N GLY A 86 9.22 0.37 25.33
CA GLY A 86 9.24 1.67 26.00
C GLY A 86 9.81 2.80 25.14
N THR A 87 9.94 2.59 23.82
CA THR A 87 10.42 3.63 22.90
C THR A 87 9.32 4.55 22.43
N GLU A 88 8.05 4.18 22.60
CA GLU A 88 6.89 4.96 22.17
C GLU A 88 6.89 6.40 22.70
N ILE A 89 6.62 7.33 21.80
CA ILE A 89 6.60 8.77 22.08
C ILE A 89 5.14 9.23 22.13
N LEU A 90 4.32 8.81 21.16
CA LEU A 90 2.95 9.31 21.00
C LEU A 90 1.93 8.61 21.90
N ASN A 91 2.19 7.37 22.34
CA ASN A 91 1.31 6.60 23.21
C ASN A 91 -0.15 6.47 22.68
N LEU A 92 -0.28 6.21 21.37
CA LEU A 92 -1.58 6.07 20.70
C LEU A 92 -2.29 4.76 21.10
N GLU A 93 -3.61 4.80 21.22
CA GLU A 93 -4.44 3.61 21.51
C GLU A 93 -4.95 2.94 20.23
N TYR A 94 -4.09 2.85 19.21
CA TYR A 94 -4.44 2.25 17.92
C TYR A 94 -4.09 0.77 17.95
N ARG A 95 -4.96 -0.09 17.39
CA ARG A 95 -4.62 -1.50 17.18
C ARG A 95 -3.30 -1.69 16.42
N GLN A 96 -3.04 -0.79 15.47
CA GLN A 96 -1.85 -0.82 14.61
C GLN A 96 -0.57 -0.30 15.31
N GLY A 97 -0.59 -0.08 16.63
CA GLY A 97 0.58 0.29 17.42
C GLY A 97 0.52 1.70 18.01
N PRO A 98 1.38 1.97 19.02
CA PRO A 98 1.31 3.18 19.84
C PRO A 98 2.00 4.41 19.23
N ASP A 99 2.61 4.27 18.06
CA ASP A 99 3.33 5.37 17.39
C ASP A 99 3.05 5.41 15.87
N LEU A 100 3.75 6.31 15.17
CA LEU A 100 3.77 6.35 13.71
C LEU A 100 4.53 5.13 13.16
N PRO A 101 4.01 4.48 12.10
CA PRO A 101 4.81 3.55 11.30
C PRO A 101 6.05 4.25 10.73
N THR A 102 7.14 3.52 10.52
CA THR A 102 8.38 4.07 9.97
C THR A 102 8.77 3.45 8.63
N LEU A 103 9.53 4.19 7.83
CA LEU A 103 10.21 3.67 6.65
C LEU A 103 11.38 2.77 7.07
N LYS A 104 11.96 2.03 6.11
CA LYS A 104 13.20 1.24 6.32
C LYS A 104 14.38 2.00 6.92
N TYR A 105 14.35 3.34 6.86
CA TYR A 105 15.36 4.24 7.42
C TYR A 105 15.01 4.78 8.81
N GLY A 106 13.91 4.33 9.42
CA GLY A 106 13.46 4.67 10.77
C GLY A 106 12.75 6.01 10.92
N PHE A 107 12.60 6.80 9.85
CA PHE A 107 11.79 8.03 9.83
C PHE A 107 10.29 7.71 9.67
N PRO A 108 9.38 8.55 10.18
CA PRO A 108 7.94 8.37 10.00
C PRO A 108 7.56 8.16 8.53
N ASP A 109 6.70 7.17 8.30
CA ASP A 109 6.23 6.81 6.96
C ASP A 109 5.28 7.87 6.42
N SER A 110 5.77 8.60 5.41
CA SER A 110 5.02 9.51 4.55
C SER A 110 5.24 9.10 3.10
N PRO A 111 4.18 8.77 2.32
CA PRO A 111 4.32 8.43 0.91
C PRO A 111 4.77 9.69 0.13
N PHE A 112 6.08 9.81 -0.08
CA PHE A 112 6.77 11.01 -0.54
C PHE A 112 6.20 11.58 -1.85
N ILE A 113 5.71 10.73 -2.74
CA ILE A 113 5.26 11.14 -4.08
C ILE A 113 3.85 11.77 -4.03
N CYS A 114 2.92 11.16 -3.31
CA CYS A 114 1.50 11.51 -3.40
C CYS A 114 1.03 12.36 -2.22
N PHE A 115 1.59 12.11 -1.03
CA PHE A 115 1.16 12.74 0.21
C PHE A 115 2.36 13.11 1.09
N PRO A 116 3.27 13.98 0.60
CA PRO A 116 4.59 14.20 1.20
C PRO A 116 4.57 14.75 2.63
N TYR A 117 3.43 15.21 3.13
CA TYR A 117 3.30 15.75 4.49
C TYR A 117 2.36 14.92 5.36
N GLU A 118 1.74 13.86 4.84
CA GLU A 118 0.81 13.02 5.60
C GLU A 118 1.53 11.83 6.20
N SER A 119 1.12 11.40 7.40
CA SER A 119 1.54 10.10 7.94
C SER A 119 0.51 9.01 7.60
N ARG A 120 0.72 7.77 8.05
CA ARG A 120 -0.32 6.72 8.05
C ARG A 120 -1.40 6.90 9.12
N ARG A 121 -1.28 7.90 10.00
CA ARG A 121 -2.25 8.25 11.05
C ARG A 121 -2.92 9.57 10.69
N THR A 122 -4.15 9.51 10.16
CA THR A 122 -4.91 10.72 9.82
C THR A 122 -5.02 11.67 11.02
N GLY A 123 -4.62 12.93 10.82
CA GLY A 123 -4.60 13.94 11.89
C GLY A 123 -3.30 14.01 12.70
N VAL A 124 -2.33 13.13 12.44
CA VAL A 124 -0.99 13.17 13.04
C VAL A 124 0.04 13.40 11.94
N TYR A 125 0.88 14.42 12.13
CA TYR A 125 1.79 14.95 11.11
C TYR A 125 3.21 15.01 11.66
N ALA A 126 4.20 14.65 10.84
CA ALA A 126 5.62 14.87 11.14
C ALA A 126 6.08 16.18 10.49
N ALA A 127 6.99 16.92 11.14
CA ALA A 127 7.45 18.22 10.66
C ALA A 127 8.93 18.48 11.01
N GLY A 128 9.71 18.88 10.02
CA GLY A 128 11.12 19.18 10.14
C GLY A 128 11.98 17.91 10.16
N THR A 129 13.11 17.95 10.86
CA THR A 129 14.12 16.86 10.81
C THR A 129 13.66 15.55 11.44
N VAL A 130 12.50 15.51 12.11
CA VAL A 130 11.87 14.26 12.56
C VAL A 130 11.22 13.51 11.39
N HIS A 131 10.82 14.22 10.33
CA HIS A 131 10.18 13.65 9.15
C HIS A 131 11.22 13.09 8.18
N ALA A 132 12.29 13.83 7.89
CA ALA A 132 13.41 13.35 7.08
C ALA A 132 14.68 14.20 7.33
N PRO A 133 15.86 13.76 6.88
CA PRO A 133 17.05 14.61 6.86
C PRO A 133 16.82 15.84 5.98
N MET A 134 16.91 17.04 6.58
CA MET A 134 16.58 18.30 5.94
C MET A 134 17.50 19.41 6.42
N ASP A 135 17.77 20.40 5.57
CA ASP A 135 18.33 21.67 6.02
C ASP A 135 17.26 22.57 6.66
N ALA A 136 17.66 23.74 7.17
CA ALA A 136 16.77 24.65 7.87
C ALA A 136 15.65 25.23 6.98
N VAL A 137 15.90 25.40 5.68
CA VAL A 137 14.90 25.94 4.73
C VAL A 137 13.88 24.86 4.41
N GLN A 138 14.34 23.65 4.10
CA GLN A 138 13.50 22.48 3.88
C GLN A 138 12.64 22.17 5.11
N ALA A 139 13.22 22.21 6.31
CA ALA A 139 12.47 21.97 7.55
C ALA A 139 11.37 23.02 7.80
N ALA A 140 11.60 24.27 7.38
CA ALA A 140 10.58 25.32 7.47
C ALA A 140 9.43 25.11 6.47
N GLU A 141 9.75 24.71 5.23
CA GLU A 141 8.75 24.35 4.22
C GLU A 141 7.94 23.11 4.64
N ASP A 142 8.60 22.10 5.18
CA ASP A 142 7.98 20.88 5.69
C ASP A 142 7.02 21.17 6.84
N GLY A 143 7.44 22.02 7.80
CA GLY A 143 6.58 22.49 8.87
C GLY A 143 5.35 23.27 8.38
N LEU A 144 5.51 24.08 7.34
CA LEU A 144 4.37 24.76 6.70
C LEU A 144 3.43 23.75 6.03
N GLY A 145 3.96 22.76 5.32
CA GLY A 145 3.21 21.68 4.70
C GLY A 145 2.36 20.92 5.73
N ALA A 146 2.99 20.45 6.81
CA ALA A 146 2.32 19.77 7.92
C ALA A 146 1.21 20.63 8.55
N ALA A 147 1.46 21.93 8.77
CA ALA A 147 0.45 22.85 9.30
C ALA A 147 -0.76 23.01 8.37
N MET A 148 -0.53 23.15 7.05
CA MET A 148 -1.60 23.26 6.07
C MET A 148 -2.43 21.97 5.99
N LYS A 149 -1.79 20.81 6.12
CA LYS A 149 -2.46 19.51 6.18
C LYS A 149 -3.29 19.34 7.46
N ALA A 150 -2.79 19.79 8.60
CA ALA A 150 -3.57 19.83 9.84
C ALA A 150 -4.81 20.71 9.71
N VAL A 151 -4.69 21.89 9.09
CA VAL A 151 -5.84 22.77 8.80
C VAL A 151 -6.84 22.06 7.88
N GLN A 152 -6.38 21.44 6.79
CA GLN A 152 -7.24 20.65 5.90
C GLN A 152 -7.98 19.56 6.67
N CYS A 153 -7.28 18.79 7.52
CA CYS A 153 -7.87 17.72 8.31
C CYS A 153 -9.02 18.23 9.19
N ILE A 154 -8.82 19.36 9.87
CA ILE A 154 -9.85 19.98 10.71
C ILE A 154 -11.05 20.42 9.87
N GLU A 155 -10.82 21.09 8.74
CA GLU A 155 -11.90 21.61 7.90
C GLU A 155 -12.71 20.51 7.22
N MET A 156 -12.07 19.44 6.75
CA MET A 156 -12.74 18.28 6.17
C MET A 156 -13.52 17.49 7.24
N ALA A 157 -12.94 17.29 8.42
CA ALA A 157 -13.61 16.61 9.53
C ALA A 157 -14.90 17.34 9.96
N LYS A 158 -14.91 18.68 9.97
CA LYS A 158 -16.12 19.47 10.23
C LYS A 158 -17.27 19.21 9.25
N ARG A 159 -16.94 18.79 8.03
CA ARG A 159 -17.89 18.51 6.94
C ARG A 159 -18.22 17.02 6.82
N GLY A 160 -17.59 16.17 7.63
CA GLY A 160 -17.70 14.72 7.48
C GLY A 160 -17.04 14.19 6.19
N GLU A 161 -16.04 14.91 5.68
CA GLU A 161 -15.34 14.61 4.43
C GLU A 161 -14.02 13.87 4.70
N ALA A 162 -13.56 13.06 3.74
CA ALA A 162 -12.21 12.51 3.81
C ALA A 162 -11.15 13.57 3.50
N VAL A 163 -9.95 13.37 4.06
CA VAL A 163 -8.82 14.29 3.90
C VAL A 163 -7.98 13.93 2.66
N HIS A 164 -7.56 12.67 2.54
CA HIS A 164 -6.77 12.14 1.43
C HIS A 164 -6.87 10.60 1.42
N PRO A 165 -6.61 9.90 0.30
CA PRO A 165 -6.51 10.37 -1.09
C PRO A 165 -7.82 10.96 -1.64
N ARG A 166 -8.96 10.51 -1.10
CA ARG A 166 -10.30 10.90 -1.56
C ARG A 166 -10.80 12.17 -0.86
N ALA A 167 -10.09 13.27 -1.06
CA ALA A 167 -10.45 14.55 -0.46
C ALA A 167 -11.89 14.93 -0.83
N GLY A 168 -12.71 15.31 0.17
CA GLY A 168 -14.10 15.74 -0.07
C GLY A 168 -15.13 14.61 -0.23
N ASP A 169 -14.70 13.34 -0.29
CA ASP A 169 -15.63 12.20 -0.27
C ASP A 169 -16.46 12.26 1.02
N THR A 170 -17.77 11.98 0.97
CA THR A 170 -18.71 11.91 2.12
C THR A 170 -19.25 10.48 2.39
N GLY A 171 -18.97 9.51 1.51
CA GLY A 171 -19.24 8.09 1.73
C GLY A 171 -18.22 7.42 2.67
N TYR A 172 -18.70 6.88 3.79
CA TYR A 172 -17.94 6.07 4.74
C TYR A 172 -18.56 4.66 4.87
N PRO A 173 -17.83 3.66 5.39
CA PRO A 173 -18.35 2.30 5.45
C PRO A 173 -19.45 2.17 6.51
N ASP A 174 -20.53 1.49 6.13
CA ASP A 174 -21.59 0.98 6.99
C ASP A 174 -21.42 -0.54 7.17
N PHE A 175 -21.79 -1.04 8.36
CA PHE A 175 -21.53 -2.41 8.78
C PHE A 175 -22.81 -3.12 9.20
N PHE A 176 -23.17 -4.20 8.49
CA PHE A 176 -24.26 -5.08 8.91
C PHE A 176 -23.78 -6.11 9.95
N LEU A 177 -23.52 -5.63 11.17
CA LEU A 177 -22.86 -6.39 12.24
C LEU A 177 -23.58 -7.68 12.67
N GLN A 178 -24.87 -7.82 12.40
CA GLN A 178 -25.64 -9.06 12.68
C GLN A 178 -25.09 -10.29 11.96
N ARG A 179 -24.36 -10.09 10.85
CA ARG A 179 -23.68 -11.16 10.09
C ARG A 179 -22.18 -11.24 10.36
N CYS A 180 -21.66 -10.47 11.31
CA CYS A 180 -20.24 -10.52 11.65
C CYS A 180 -19.89 -11.86 12.30
N THR A 181 -18.86 -12.51 11.76
CA THR A 181 -18.30 -13.78 12.28
C THR A 181 -17.05 -13.57 13.13
N GLN A 182 -16.69 -12.32 13.43
CA GLN A 182 -15.50 -11.97 14.23
C GLN A 182 -14.20 -12.56 13.68
N CYS A 183 -14.10 -12.72 12.35
CA CYS A 183 -12.91 -13.28 11.68
C CYS A 183 -11.68 -12.34 11.66
N LYS A 184 -11.81 -11.10 12.15
CA LYS A 184 -10.73 -10.10 12.30
C LYS A 184 -10.02 -9.62 11.01
N ARG A 185 -10.35 -10.15 9.83
CA ARG A 185 -9.72 -9.71 8.56
C ARG A 185 -9.81 -8.20 8.34
N CYS A 186 -10.96 -7.59 8.59
CA CYS A 186 -11.13 -6.15 8.40
C CYS A 186 -10.35 -5.28 9.40
N THR A 187 -10.12 -5.76 10.63
CA THR A 187 -9.36 -5.05 11.67
C THR A 187 -7.85 -5.19 11.44
N GLU A 188 -7.40 -6.35 10.97
CA GLU A 188 -6.00 -6.63 10.63
C GLU A 188 -5.53 -5.96 9.34
N GLU A 189 -6.34 -6.08 8.27
CA GLU A 189 -5.94 -5.61 6.95
C GLU A 189 -6.08 -4.08 6.79
N CYS A 190 -6.70 -3.38 7.74
CA CYS A 190 -6.81 -1.92 7.71
C CYS A 190 -5.46 -1.26 8.10
N PRO A 191 -4.74 -0.62 7.15
CA PRO A 191 -3.41 -0.08 7.44
C PRO A 191 -3.43 1.22 8.26
N PHE A 192 -4.62 1.78 8.48
CA PHE A 192 -4.83 3.09 9.12
C PHE A 192 -5.32 2.99 10.57
N GLY A 193 -5.60 1.78 11.08
CA GLY A 193 -6.17 1.61 12.41
C GLY A 193 -7.57 2.22 12.55
N THR A 194 -8.36 2.17 11.47
CA THR A 194 -9.75 2.65 11.44
C THR A 194 -10.70 1.75 12.22
N LEU A 195 -10.38 0.45 12.31
CA LEU A 195 -11.18 -0.55 12.99
C LEU A 195 -10.36 -1.13 14.14
N ASN A 196 -10.83 -0.95 15.37
CA ASN A 196 -10.38 -1.73 16.53
C ASN A 196 -11.34 -2.91 16.75
N GLU A 197 -11.21 -3.60 17.88
CA GLU A 197 -12.09 -4.68 18.31
C GLU A 197 -12.69 -4.32 19.66
N ASP A 198 -13.99 -4.55 19.83
CA ASP A 198 -14.63 -4.52 21.14
C ASP A 198 -14.24 -5.76 21.97
N GLU A 199 -14.72 -5.85 23.21
CA GLU A 199 -14.47 -6.98 24.11
C GLU A 199 -14.86 -8.35 23.53
N LYS A 200 -15.76 -8.38 22.54
CA LYS A 200 -16.24 -9.60 21.87
C LYS A 200 -15.49 -9.90 20.58
N GLY A 201 -14.53 -9.07 20.18
CA GLY A 201 -13.84 -9.19 18.89
C GLY A 201 -14.65 -8.64 17.71
N THR A 202 -15.74 -7.91 17.96
CA THR A 202 -16.53 -7.23 16.93
C THR A 202 -15.79 -5.97 16.48
N PRO A 203 -15.76 -5.64 15.18
CA PRO A 203 -15.07 -4.43 14.72
C PRO A 203 -15.71 -3.17 15.30
N GLU A 204 -14.90 -2.37 16.00
CA GLU A 204 -15.25 -1.04 16.50
C GLU A 204 -14.75 0.03 15.52
N PHE A 205 -15.67 0.84 14.99
CA PHE A 205 -15.37 1.78 13.91
C PHE A 205 -15.09 3.19 14.40
N PHE A 206 -13.95 3.76 13.96
CA PHE A 206 -13.55 5.15 14.20
C PHE A 206 -13.61 5.96 12.90
N PRO A 207 -14.72 6.66 12.61
CA PRO A 207 -14.95 7.28 11.30
C PRO A 207 -13.87 8.29 10.88
N LEU A 208 -13.35 9.07 11.82
CA LEU A 208 -12.35 10.11 11.56
C LEU A 208 -10.97 9.57 11.15
N ARG A 209 -10.72 8.27 11.36
CA ARG A 209 -9.50 7.59 10.90
C ARG A 209 -9.65 7.01 9.50
N CYS A 210 -10.87 6.92 8.97
CA CYS A 210 -11.17 6.22 7.73
C CYS A 210 -10.69 7.00 6.50
N ARG A 211 -9.88 6.37 5.66
CA ARG A 211 -9.47 6.90 4.34
C ARG A 211 -10.31 6.42 3.17
N ARG A 212 -11.40 5.68 3.46
CA ARG A 212 -12.44 5.28 2.51
C ARG A 212 -11.94 4.46 1.32
N CYS A 213 -10.86 3.70 1.54
CA CYS A 213 -10.22 2.86 0.54
C CYS A 213 -11.03 1.63 0.15
N GLY A 214 -11.97 1.19 0.99
CA GLY A 214 -12.74 -0.03 0.78
C GLY A 214 -11.99 -1.33 1.10
N ILE A 215 -10.78 -1.30 1.69
CA ILE A 215 -10.04 -2.53 2.03
C ILE A 215 -10.85 -3.46 2.94
N CYS A 216 -11.52 -2.91 3.96
CA CYS A 216 -12.39 -3.68 4.85
C CYS A 216 -13.57 -4.36 4.12
N MET A 217 -14.07 -3.75 3.03
CA MET A 217 -15.10 -4.33 2.17
C MET A 217 -14.56 -5.52 1.37
N GLY A 218 -13.36 -5.38 0.80
CA GLY A 218 -12.68 -6.49 0.10
C GLY A 218 -12.29 -7.64 1.04
N ALA A 219 -11.89 -7.31 2.27
CA ALA A 219 -11.44 -8.25 3.29
C ALA A 219 -12.57 -9.14 3.84
N CYS A 220 -13.79 -8.60 3.93
CA CYS A 220 -14.91 -9.25 4.62
C CYS A 220 -15.50 -10.41 3.80
N PRO A 221 -15.35 -11.68 4.23
CA PRO A 221 -15.93 -12.81 3.50
C PRO A 221 -17.46 -12.80 3.52
N GLU A 222 -18.05 -12.30 4.61
CA GLU A 222 -19.51 -12.19 4.77
C GLU A 222 -20.13 -11.01 4.00
N ARG A 223 -19.28 -10.12 3.45
CA ARG A 223 -19.68 -8.92 2.70
C ARG A 223 -20.63 -8.01 3.48
N ILE A 224 -20.34 -7.80 4.77
CA ILE A 224 -21.17 -6.95 5.65
C ILE A 224 -20.84 -5.47 5.57
N VAL A 225 -19.75 -5.10 4.89
CA VAL A 225 -19.24 -3.73 4.81
C VAL A 225 -19.60 -3.14 3.46
N ASN A 226 -20.27 -1.99 3.43
CA ASN A 226 -20.62 -1.29 2.20
C ASN A 226 -20.49 0.21 2.37
N PHE A 227 -20.28 0.95 1.28
CA PHE A 227 -20.43 2.40 1.24
C PHE A 227 -21.73 2.73 0.49
N GLN A 228 -22.30 3.90 0.75
CA GLN A 228 -23.53 4.34 0.09
C GLN A 228 -23.38 4.41 -1.44
N ASP A 229 -22.19 4.79 -1.90
CA ASP A 229 -21.83 5.01 -3.30
C ASP A 229 -20.84 3.97 -3.84
N TYR A 230 -20.47 2.97 -3.03
CA TYR A 230 -19.53 1.94 -3.44
C TYR A 230 -19.74 0.63 -2.65
N SER A 231 -20.12 -0.43 -3.36
CA SER A 231 -20.36 -1.73 -2.75
C SER A 231 -19.93 -2.86 -3.67
N VAL A 232 -19.76 -4.06 -3.11
CA VAL A 232 -19.48 -5.28 -3.88
C VAL A 232 -20.55 -5.50 -4.94
N LEU A 233 -21.82 -5.26 -4.60
CA LEU A 233 -22.94 -5.43 -5.53
C LEU A 233 -22.90 -4.41 -6.67
N MET A 234 -22.62 -3.13 -6.38
CA MET A 234 -22.56 -2.10 -7.43
C MET A 234 -21.53 -2.43 -8.50
N VAL A 235 -20.32 -2.86 -8.10
CA VAL A 235 -19.27 -3.27 -9.05
C VAL A 235 -19.68 -4.54 -9.81
N ALA A 236 -20.31 -5.51 -9.15
CA ALA A 236 -20.85 -6.69 -9.82
C ALA A 236 -21.93 -6.33 -10.86
N GLU A 237 -22.83 -5.39 -10.57
CA GLU A 237 -23.82 -4.91 -11.53
C GLU A 237 -23.18 -4.15 -12.71
N MET A 238 -22.09 -3.40 -12.48
CA MET A 238 -21.30 -2.80 -13.57
C MET A 238 -20.70 -3.87 -14.50
N ILE A 239 -20.21 -4.97 -13.93
CA ILE A 239 -19.71 -6.13 -14.69
C ILE A 239 -20.86 -6.79 -15.47
N LYS A 240 -22.02 -6.97 -14.85
CA LYS A 240 -23.22 -7.54 -15.50
C LYS A 240 -23.76 -6.68 -16.64
N ALA A 241 -23.64 -5.36 -16.54
CA ALA A 241 -24.06 -4.45 -17.58
C ALA A 241 -23.20 -4.54 -18.85
N PHE A 242 -22.01 -5.13 -18.76
CA PHE A 242 -21.15 -5.36 -19.92
C PHE A 242 -21.73 -6.47 -20.81
N GLU A 243 -21.92 -6.18 -22.09
CA GLU A 243 -22.46 -7.14 -23.06
C GLU A 243 -21.38 -8.13 -23.50
N VAL A 244 -21.65 -9.42 -23.27
CA VAL A 244 -20.83 -10.53 -23.73
C VAL A 244 -21.60 -11.26 -24.82
N PRO A 245 -21.14 -11.20 -26.08
CA PRO A 245 -21.77 -11.95 -27.18
C PRO A 245 -21.70 -13.45 -26.94
N GLU A 246 -22.73 -14.18 -27.38
CA GLU A 246 -22.78 -15.65 -27.33
C GLU A 246 -21.72 -16.28 -28.23
N ASP A 247 -21.52 -15.73 -29.43
CA ASP A 247 -20.51 -16.18 -30.38
C ASP A 247 -19.16 -15.49 -30.14
N TYR A 248 -18.08 -16.27 -30.20
CA TYR A 248 -16.72 -15.72 -30.17
C TYR A 248 -16.33 -15.22 -31.57
N GLU A 249 -16.36 -13.90 -31.74
CA GLU A 249 -15.97 -13.21 -32.98
C GLU A 249 -14.47 -12.83 -33.04
N GLU A 250 -13.57 -13.61 -32.42
CA GLU A 250 -12.12 -13.28 -32.34
C GLU A 250 -11.88 -11.88 -31.72
N LYS A 251 -12.70 -11.54 -30.72
CA LYS A 251 -12.65 -10.26 -30.00
C LYS A 251 -12.80 -10.55 -28.51
N PRO A 252 -11.71 -10.59 -27.74
CA PRO A 252 -11.77 -10.98 -26.33
C PRO A 252 -12.51 -9.91 -25.55
N ARG A 253 -13.45 -10.31 -24.69
CA ARG A 253 -14.13 -9.41 -23.76
C ARG A 253 -13.31 -9.33 -22.50
N ILE A 254 -12.79 -8.15 -22.20
CA ILE A 254 -11.89 -7.95 -21.05
C ILE A 254 -12.54 -7.00 -20.06
N VAL A 255 -12.49 -7.34 -18.77
CA VAL A 255 -12.81 -6.41 -17.69
C VAL A 255 -11.51 -5.95 -17.04
N ALA A 256 -11.24 -4.65 -17.06
CA ALA A 256 -10.11 -4.04 -16.39
C ALA A 256 -10.57 -3.36 -15.09
N LEU A 257 -10.28 -3.98 -13.94
CA LEU A 257 -10.49 -3.41 -12.62
C LEU A 257 -9.31 -2.50 -12.27
N MET A 258 -9.49 -1.19 -12.34
CA MET A 258 -8.39 -0.23 -12.22
C MET A 258 -8.46 0.56 -10.91
N CYS A 259 -7.36 0.58 -10.17
CA CYS A 259 -7.21 1.44 -9.00
C CYS A 259 -7.38 2.91 -9.39
N GLU A 260 -8.29 3.62 -8.72
CA GLU A 260 -8.57 5.04 -8.98
C GLU A 260 -7.42 6.00 -8.66
N ASN A 261 -6.33 5.53 -8.02
CA ASN A 261 -5.27 6.42 -7.53
C ASN A 261 -4.07 6.54 -8.49
N ASP A 262 -3.44 5.41 -8.87
CA ASP A 262 -2.34 5.45 -9.85
C ASP A 262 -2.81 4.98 -11.23
N ALA A 263 -3.49 3.82 -11.29
CA ALA A 263 -3.78 3.15 -12.54
C ALA A 263 -4.74 3.95 -13.44
N LEU A 264 -5.87 4.43 -12.88
CA LEU A 264 -6.83 5.23 -13.66
C LEU A 264 -6.24 6.59 -14.09
N PRO A 265 -5.60 7.39 -13.22
CA PRO A 265 -4.98 8.64 -13.64
C PRO A 265 -3.83 8.46 -14.65
N ALA A 266 -3.08 7.36 -14.55
CA ALA A 266 -2.08 7.02 -15.55
C ALA A 266 -2.74 6.70 -16.91
N LEU A 267 -3.85 5.95 -16.93
CA LEU A 267 -4.61 5.72 -18.17
C LEU A 267 -5.15 7.03 -18.76
N GLU A 268 -5.70 7.92 -17.92
CA GLU A 268 -6.17 9.24 -18.35
C GLU A 268 -5.04 10.07 -18.96
N THR A 269 -3.84 9.98 -18.39
CA THR A 269 -2.63 10.62 -18.93
C THR A 269 -2.22 10.02 -20.27
N ALA A 270 -2.23 8.70 -20.41
CA ALA A 270 -1.96 8.02 -21.68
C ALA A 270 -2.97 8.44 -22.77
N ALA A 271 -4.27 8.45 -22.42
CA ALA A 271 -5.34 8.87 -23.31
C ALA A 271 -5.20 10.35 -23.72
N ALA A 272 -4.83 11.24 -22.79
CA ALA A 272 -4.58 12.65 -23.08
C ALA A 272 -3.41 12.85 -24.07
N ASN A 273 -2.45 11.91 -24.10
CA ASN A 273 -1.35 11.88 -25.07
C ASN A 273 -1.71 11.17 -26.40
N GLY A 274 -2.99 10.81 -26.59
CA GLY A 274 -3.47 10.18 -27.82
C GLY A 274 -3.25 8.67 -27.90
N ALA A 275 -2.93 8.02 -26.77
CA ALA A 275 -2.85 6.56 -26.74
C ALA A 275 -4.22 5.93 -26.99
N THR A 276 -4.20 4.79 -27.67
CA THR A 276 -5.35 3.93 -27.90
C THR A 276 -5.02 2.54 -27.37
N TRP A 277 -6.04 1.79 -26.96
CA TRP A 277 -5.92 0.41 -26.48
C TRP A 277 -7.06 -0.43 -27.06
N ASN A 278 -7.01 -1.74 -26.82
CA ASN A 278 -8.03 -2.68 -27.25
C ASN A 278 -9.47 -2.18 -26.89
N PRO A 279 -10.35 -1.97 -27.89
CA PRO A 279 -11.67 -1.39 -27.67
C PRO A 279 -12.65 -2.34 -26.96
N TRP A 280 -12.28 -3.60 -26.78
CA TRP A 280 -13.08 -4.62 -26.10
C TRP A 280 -12.74 -4.76 -24.61
N THR A 281 -11.83 -3.92 -24.13
CA THR A 281 -11.54 -3.76 -22.71
C THR A 281 -12.49 -2.77 -22.07
N ARG A 282 -13.27 -3.26 -21.09
CA ARG A 282 -14.13 -2.42 -20.25
C ARG A 282 -13.41 -2.07 -18.95
N ILE A 283 -13.07 -0.79 -18.81
CA ILE A 283 -12.50 -0.25 -17.58
C ILE A 283 -13.61 -0.03 -16.54
N ILE A 284 -13.42 -0.61 -15.36
CA ILE A 284 -14.25 -0.40 -14.18
C ILE A 284 -13.34 0.13 -13.07
N PRO A 285 -13.52 1.38 -12.63
CA PRO A 285 -12.72 1.94 -11.56
C PRO A 285 -13.09 1.30 -10.22
N VAL A 286 -12.07 1.04 -9.40
CA VAL A 286 -12.20 0.59 -8.02
C VAL A 286 -11.39 1.52 -7.12
N ARG A 287 -11.94 1.90 -5.97
CA ARG A 287 -11.29 2.87 -5.06
C ARG A 287 -9.86 2.49 -4.72
N CYS A 288 -9.61 1.19 -4.58
CA CYS A 288 -8.31 0.59 -4.33
C CYS A 288 -8.36 -0.86 -4.79
N LEU A 289 -7.26 -1.41 -5.30
CA LEU A 289 -7.20 -2.87 -5.53
C LEU A 289 -7.45 -3.65 -4.24
N GLY A 290 -7.00 -3.17 -3.08
CA GLY A 290 -7.26 -3.85 -1.80
C GLY A 290 -8.74 -3.92 -1.41
N SER A 291 -9.63 -3.19 -2.10
CA SER A 291 -11.08 -3.33 -1.96
C SER A 291 -11.66 -4.48 -2.77
N MET A 292 -10.85 -5.18 -3.58
CA MET A 292 -11.39 -6.21 -4.44
C MET A 292 -12.03 -7.34 -3.67
N ASN A 293 -13.09 -7.86 -4.28
CA ASN A 293 -13.77 -9.04 -3.80
C ASN A 293 -13.74 -10.11 -4.90
N ILE A 294 -13.48 -11.36 -4.52
CA ILE A 294 -13.39 -12.50 -5.44
C ILE A 294 -14.69 -12.68 -6.24
N VAL A 295 -15.84 -12.25 -5.68
CA VAL A 295 -17.13 -12.24 -6.38
C VAL A 295 -17.06 -11.51 -7.73
N TRP A 296 -16.27 -10.45 -7.86
CA TRP A 296 -16.17 -9.72 -9.12
C TRP A 296 -15.51 -10.55 -10.22
N LEU A 297 -14.50 -11.34 -9.86
CA LEU A 297 -13.81 -12.26 -10.78
C LEU A 297 -14.76 -13.39 -11.19
N ALA A 298 -15.43 -14.00 -10.20
CA ALA A 298 -16.40 -15.06 -10.44
C ALA A 298 -17.54 -14.59 -11.34
N GLU A 299 -18.12 -13.42 -11.06
CA GLU A 299 -19.21 -12.83 -11.84
C GLU A 299 -18.80 -12.52 -13.29
N ALA A 300 -17.60 -11.96 -13.48
CA ALA A 300 -17.09 -11.68 -14.83
C ALA A 300 -16.92 -12.99 -15.63
N LEU A 301 -16.19 -13.95 -15.06
CA LEU A 301 -15.87 -15.21 -15.75
C LEU A 301 -17.11 -16.06 -16.00
N SER A 302 -18.06 -16.11 -15.06
CA SER A 302 -19.31 -16.86 -15.23
C SER A 302 -20.22 -16.30 -16.32
N ARG A 303 -20.01 -15.05 -16.75
CA ARG A 303 -20.76 -14.44 -17.86
C ARG A 303 -20.07 -14.59 -19.21
N GLY A 304 -18.97 -15.33 -19.28
CA GLY A 304 -18.20 -15.53 -20.50
C GLY A 304 -17.26 -14.37 -20.84
N VAL A 305 -16.94 -13.48 -19.89
CA VAL A 305 -15.83 -12.53 -20.06
C VAL A 305 -14.55 -13.33 -20.25
N ASP A 306 -13.79 -13.03 -21.29
CA ASP A 306 -12.65 -13.85 -21.72
C ASP A 306 -11.47 -13.71 -20.76
N GLY A 307 -11.29 -12.54 -20.14
CA GLY A 307 -10.33 -12.32 -19.06
C GLY A 307 -10.59 -11.09 -18.19
N VAL A 308 -10.02 -11.09 -16.99
CA VAL A 308 -10.09 -9.99 -16.02
C VAL A 308 -8.68 -9.54 -15.67
N ILE A 309 -8.38 -8.27 -15.91
CA ILE A 309 -7.10 -7.66 -15.51
C ILE A 309 -7.31 -6.68 -14.37
N LEU A 310 -6.45 -6.73 -13.36
CA LEU A 310 -6.45 -5.86 -12.21
C LEU A 310 -5.20 -5.00 -12.26
N ILE A 311 -5.37 -3.69 -12.40
CA ILE A 311 -4.24 -2.76 -12.53
C ILE A 311 -4.19 -1.87 -11.30
N GLY A 312 -3.08 -1.94 -10.57
CA GLY A 312 -2.91 -1.30 -9.28
C GLY A 312 -1.58 -0.59 -9.12
N CYS A 313 -1.47 0.13 -8.00
CA CYS A 313 -0.25 0.81 -7.60
C CYS A 313 0.87 -0.20 -7.30
N LYS A 314 2.14 0.19 -7.50
CA LYS A 314 3.30 -0.57 -7.04
C LYS A 314 3.28 -0.84 -5.53
N PHE A 315 3.61 -2.07 -5.11
CA PHE A 315 3.74 -2.48 -3.70
C PHE A 315 5.15 -3.00 -3.37
N GLY A 316 5.41 -3.34 -2.11
CA GLY A 316 6.73 -3.80 -1.63
C GLY A 316 7.57 -2.67 -1.01
N ASP A 317 8.90 -2.80 -1.07
CA ASP A 317 9.83 -1.92 -0.34
C ASP A 317 9.81 -0.46 -0.81
N ASP A 318 9.53 -0.25 -2.11
CA ASP A 318 9.43 1.07 -2.73
C ASP A 318 7.98 1.27 -3.25
N TYR A 319 7.00 1.04 -2.37
CA TYR A 319 5.59 1.12 -2.72
C TYR A 319 5.16 2.54 -3.10
N GLN A 320 4.26 2.64 -4.09
CA GLN A 320 3.51 3.86 -4.41
C GLN A 320 2.03 3.74 -3.99
N CYS A 321 1.62 2.57 -3.50
CA CYS A 321 0.26 2.35 -3.06
C CYS A 321 -0.25 3.45 -2.11
N HIS A 322 -1.23 4.20 -2.61
CA HIS A 322 -1.90 5.28 -1.89
C HIS A 322 -2.53 4.84 -0.57
N TYR A 323 -2.87 3.55 -0.50
CA TYR A 323 -3.44 2.92 0.67
C TYR A 323 -2.49 1.93 1.36
N VAL A 324 -1.18 2.09 1.16
CA VAL A 324 -0.07 1.32 1.75
C VAL A 324 0.00 -0.12 1.26
N ARG A 325 -1.07 -0.91 1.47
CA ARG A 325 -1.08 -2.37 1.26
C ARG A 325 -2.14 -2.85 0.27
N GLY A 326 -2.77 -1.93 -0.45
CA GLY A 326 -3.90 -2.24 -1.32
C GLY A 326 -3.59 -3.30 -2.37
N SER A 327 -2.58 -3.05 -3.21
CA SER A 327 -2.17 -3.97 -4.27
C SER A 327 -1.48 -5.23 -3.74
N GLU A 328 -0.80 -5.14 -2.58
CA GLU A 328 -0.21 -6.30 -1.92
C GLU A 328 -1.29 -7.29 -1.46
N LEU A 329 -2.31 -6.81 -0.72
CA LEU A 329 -3.45 -7.61 -0.27
C LEU A 329 -4.19 -8.24 -1.45
N ALA A 330 -4.26 -7.49 -2.55
CA ALA A 330 -4.84 -7.96 -3.79
C ALA A 330 -4.09 -9.16 -4.39
N ASN A 331 -2.77 -9.05 -4.49
CA ASN A 331 -1.91 -10.11 -4.96
C ASN A 331 -2.09 -11.38 -4.12
N THR A 332 -2.00 -11.25 -2.79
CA THR A 332 -2.18 -12.39 -1.87
C THR A 332 -3.55 -13.07 -2.00
N ARG A 333 -4.61 -12.30 -2.27
CA ARG A 333 -5.95 -12.88 -2.49
C ARG A 333 -6.02 -13.64 -3.81
N LEU A 334 -5.36 -13.16 -4.86
CA LEU A 334 -5.33 -13.80 -6.17
C LEU A 334 -4.51 -15.10 -6.19
N ASP A 335 -3.46 -15.20 -5.37
CA ASP A 335 -2.71 -16.45 -5.21
C ASP A 335 -3.65 -17.62 -4.82
N ASN A 336 -4.69 -17.33 -4.02
CA ASN A 336 -5.71 -18.31 -3.63
C ASN A 336 -6.79 -18.55 -4.70
N VAL A 337 -6.94 -17.63 -5.66
CA VAL A 337 -7.94 -17.73 -6.74
C VAL A 337 -7.46 -18.66 -7.85
N GLY A 338 -6.16 -18.70 -8.15
CA GLY A 338 -5.60 -19.57 -9.20
C GLY A 338 -6.02 -21.04 -9.05
N GLU A 339 -5.82 -21.62 -7.86
CA GLU A 339 -6.27 -23.00 -7.57
C GLU A 339 -7.78 -23.21 -7.75
N THR A 340 -8.57 -22.16 -7.51
CA THR A 340 -10.03 -22.23 -7.68
C THR A 340 -10.42 -22.20 -9.16
N LEU A 341 -9.72 -21.40 -9.99
CA LEU A 341 -9.95 -21.33 -11.43
C LEU A 341 -9.62 -22.66 -12.12
N GLU A 342 -8.50 -23.29 -11.75
CA GLU A 342 -8.11 -24.60 -12.30
C GLU A 342 -9.18 -25.67 -12.03
N ARG A 343 -9.76 -25.67 -10.81
CA ARG A 343 -10.85 -26.59 -10.44
C ARG A 343 -12.12 -26.37 -11.25
N LEU A 344 -12.31 -25.17 -11.79
CA LEU A 344 -13.42 -24.80 -12.67
C LEU A 344 -13.09 -25.00 -14.16
N ALA A 345 -11.95 -25.65 -14.47
CA ALA A 345 -11.45 -25.83 -15.83
C ALA A 345 -11.24 -24.51 -16.59
N LEU A 346 -10.81 -23.46 -15.87
CA LEU A 346 -10.38 -22.18 -16.41
C LEU A 346 -8.87 -22.03 -16.26
N GLU A 347 -8.23 -21.48 -17.27
CA GLU A 347 -6.82 -21.09 -17.23
C GLU A 347 -6.62 -19.97 -16.20
N PRO A 348 -5.75 -20.13 -15.19
CA PRO A 348 -5.44 -19.08 -14.21
C PRO A 348 -5.02 -17.75 -14.83
N GLU A 349 -4.35 -17.82 -15.98
CA GLU A 349 -3.86 -16.68 -16.76
C GLU A 349 -4.98 -15.77 -17.27
N ARG A 350 -6.26 -16.22 -17.26
CA ARG A 350 -7.43 -15.36 -17.54
C ARG A 350 -7.65 -14.30 -16.47
N VAL A 351 -6.99 -14.39 -15.31
CA VAL A 351 -6.99 -13.36 -14.28
C VAL A 351 -5.57 -12.87 -14.05
N LYS A 352 -5.30 -11.62 -14.42
CA LYS A 352 -3.96 -11.03 -14.35
C LYS A 352 -3.95 -9.84 -13.40
N LEU A 353 -2.99 -9.78 -12.49
CA LEU A 353 -2.70 -8.56 -11.72
C LEU A 353 -1.44 -7.92 -12.29
N VAL A 354 -1.50 -6.61 -12.51
CA VAL A 354 -0.37 -5.81 -12.96
C VAL A 354 -0.22 -4.63 -12.02
N GLU A 355 1.01 -4.42 -11.56
CA GLU A 355 1.39 -3.23 -10.82
C GLU A 355 2.00 -2.18 -11.75
N LEU A 356 1.75 -0.92 -11.42
CA LEU A 356 2.17 0.22 -12.20
C LEU A 356 2.43 1.42 -11.28
N SER A 357 3.50 2.15 -11.57
CA SER A 357 3.79 3.47 -11.00
C SER A 357 3.11 4.54 -11.87
N HIS A 358 2.67 5.65 -11.27
CA HIS A 358 1.90 6.67 -12.01
C HIS A 358 2.62 7.23 -13.26
N ASP A 359 3.95 7.32 -13.22
CA ASP A 359 4.81 7.80 -14.30
C ASP A 359 5.00 6.79 -15.45
N GLU A 360 4.55 5.54 -15.28
CA GLU A 360 4.61 4.49 -16.28
C GLU A 360 3.37 4.45 -17.20
N PHE A 361 2.67 5.58 -17.35
CA PHE A 361 1.41 5.67 -18.08
C PHE A 361 1.47 5.14 -19.52
N GLU A 362 2.62 5.27 -20.19
CA GLU A 362 2.83 4.75 -21.55
C GLU A 362 2.72 3.22 -21.65
N ARG A 363 2.90 2.49 -20.53
CA ARG A 363 2.84 1.02 -20.49
C ARG A 363 1.40 0.50 -20.48
N ILE A 364 0.41 1.28 -20.04
CA ILE A 364 -0.96 0.79 -19.85
C ILE A 364 -1.59 0.26 -21.15
N PRO A 365 -1.54 0.97 -22.29
CA PRO A 365 -2.08 0.45 -23.54
C PRO A 365 -1.42 -0.87 -23.93
N THR A 366 -0.09 -0.96 -23.85
CA THR A 366 0.67 -2.18 -24.13
C THR A 366 0.24 -3.33 -23.23
N ILE A 367 0.07 -3.11 -21.92
CA ILE A 367 -0.41 -4.14 -20.99
C ILE A 367 -1.79 -4.67 -21.39
N LEU A 368 -2.69 -3.79 -21.81
CA LEU A 368 -4.05 -4.17 -22.21
C LEU A 368 -4.06 -4.93 -23.54
N ASP A 369 -3.22 -4.51 -24.50
CA ASP A 369 -3.12 -5.14 -25.81
C ASP A 369 -2.42 -6.51 -25.71
N GLU A 370 -1.31 -6.61 -24.97
CA GLU A 370 -0.62 -7.88 -24.66
C GLU A 370 -1.56 -8.87 -23.96
N PHE A 371 -2.36 -8.40 -22.99
CA PHE A 371 -3.32 -9.28 -22.32
C PHE A 371 -4.43 -9.74 -23.27
N ALA A 372 -4.85 -8.92 -24.23
CA ALA A 372 -5.81 -9.34 -25.25
C ALA A 372 -5.23 -10.41 -26.18
N GLU A 373 -3.97 -10.24 -26.61
CA GLU A 373 -3.25 -11.23 -27.42
C GLU A 373 -3.11 -12.57 -26.68
N GLU A 374 -2.71 -12.54 -25.40
CA GLU A 374 -2.65 -13.73 -24.54
C GLU A 374 -4.00 -14.48 -24.48
N LEU A 375 -5.12 -13.74 -24.37
CA LEU A 375 -6.46 -14.33 -24.32
C LEU A 375 -6.90 -14.90 -25.67
N ASP A 376 -6.51 -14.27 -26.78
CA ASP A 376 -6.81 -14.79 -28.12
C ASP A 376 -6.06 -16.10 -28.39
N GLU A 377 -4.84 -16.26 -27.87
CA GLU A 377 -4.09 -17.52 -27.92
C GLU A 377 -4.75 -18.64 -27.09
N MET A 378 -5.34 -18.30 -25.93
CA MET A 378 -6.09 -19.25 -25.08
C MET A 378 -7.45 -19.62 -25.67
N GLY A 379 -8.02 -18.76 -26.52
CA GLY A 379 -9.36 -18.90 -27.06
C GLY A 379 -10.46 -18.50 -26.08
N PRO A 380 -11.74 -18.69 -26.46
CA PRO A 380 -12.88 -18.20 -25.71
C PRO A 380 -12.93 -18.78 -24.31
N ASN A 381 -13.46 -18.00 -23.36
CA ASN A 381 -13.75 -18.51 -22.03
C ASN A 381 -14.66 -19.77 -22.13
N PRO A 382 -14.27 -20.91 -21.53
CA PRO A 382 -15.06 -22.15 -21.50
C PRO A 382 -16.51 -22.02 -20.99
N LEU A 383 -16.80 -20.99 -20.19
CA LEU A 383 -18.13 -20.67 -19.66
C LEU A 383 -18.95 -19.76 -20.57
N LYS A 384 -18.40 -19.33 -21.72
CA LYS A 384 -19.10 -18.49 -22.69
C LYS A 384 -20.21 -19.28 -23.40
N GLY A 385 -21.41 -18.71 -23.45
CA GLY A 385 -22.59 -19.33 -24.06
C GLY A 385 -23.39 -20.28 -23.16
N PHE A 386 -23.10 -20.35 -21.86
CA PHE A 386 -23.82 -21.15 -20.86
C PHE A 386 -24.66 -20.33 -19.89
#